data_AF-A0A936JAF2-F1
#
_entry.id   AF-A0A936JAF2-F1
#
_cell.length_a   1.000
_cell.length_b   1.000
_cell.length_c   1.000
_cell.angle_alpha   90.00
_cell.angle_beta   90.00
_cell.angle_gamma   90.00
#
_symmetry.space_group_name_H-M   'P 1'
#
loop_
_entity.id
_entity.type
_entity.pdbx_description
1 polymer ?
#
loop_
_entity_poly.entity_id
_entity_poly.type
_entity_poly.pdbx_seq_one_letter_code
_entity_poly.pdbx_strand_id
1 'polypeptide(L)'
;MAKDEMENLFINESGVLMANQIEWQKAKDKDYPIPFILYQNQPNPWISNTIIRFSLPYTMEAKLSIYDVTGKTIKLLKMYLKQDRIRSCLLR
;
A
#
# COMPACT_ATOMS: atom_id res chain seq x y z
N MET A 1 6.37 27.52 5.17
CA MET A 1 6.32 26.14 4.65
C MET A 1 5.96 25.22 5.81
N ALA A 2 5.02 24.29 5.62
CA ALA A 2 4.39 23.42 6.63
C ALA A 2 3.20 24.00 7.42
N LYS A 3 2.26 24.68 6.75
CA LYS A 3 0.90 24.88 7.29
C LYS A 3 -0.27 24.68 6.30
N ASP A 4 0.01 24.47 5.02
CA ASP A 4 -1.04 24.44 3.97
C ASP A 4 -1.52 23.04 3.55
N GLU A 5 -1.06 21.96 4.18
CA GLU A 5 -1.43 20.59 3.76
C GLU A 5 -2.67 20.03 4.47
N MET A 6 -3.11 20.64 5.59
CA MET A 6 -4.24 20.13 6.39
C MET A 6 -5.60 20.76 6.07
N GLU A 7 -5.67 21.73 5.15
CA GLU A 7 -6.90 22.44 4.76
C GLU A 7 -7.61 21.84 3.53
N ASN A 8 -7.37 20.57 3.19
CA ASN A 8 -7.84 19.98 1.92
C ASN A 8 -8.81 18.80 2.06
N LEU A 9 -9.34 18.57 3.26
CA LEU A 9 -10.30 17.50 3.54
C LEU A 9 -11.60 18.10 4.07
N PHE A 10 -12.68 17.98 3.29
CA PHE A 10 -14.00 18.49 3.68
C PHE A 10 -14.91 17.32 4.08
N ILE A 11 -15.70 17.50 5.12
CA ILE A 11 -16.73 16.55 5.54
C ILE A 11 -17.99 16.87 4.74
N ASN A 12 -18.50 15.91 3.97
CA ASN A 12 -19.78 16.07 3.30
C ASN A 12 -20.95 15.94 4.31
N GLU A 13 -22.18 16.22 3.86
CA GLU A 13 -23.38 16.16 4.72
C GLU A 13 -23.62 14.77 5.35
N SER A 14 -22.94 13.73 4.86
CA SER A 14 -22.99 12.36 5.36
C SER A 14 -21.85 12.01 6.33
N GLY A 15 -20.99 12.96 6.70
CA GLY A 15 -19.88 12.73 7.63
C GLY A 15 -18.63 12.10 7.01
N VAL A 16 -18.60 11.92 5.69
CA VAL A 16 -17.48 11.26 4.99
C VAL A 16 -16.45 12.31 4.59
N LEU A 17 -15.18 12.04 4.89
CA LEU A 17 -14.04 12.86 4.46
C LEU A 17 -13.86 12.73 2.94
N MET A 18 -14.10 13.82 2.23
CA MET A 18 -13.89 13.90 0.78
C MET A 18 -12.74 14.86 0.48
N ALA A 19 -11.79 14.40 -0.32
CA ALA A 19 -10.82 15.28 -0.97
C ALA A 19 -11.53 16.10 -2.05
N ASN A 20 -11.14 17.38 -2.21
CA ASN A 20 -11.74 18.27 -3.20
C ASN A 20 -11.61 17.72 -4.64
N GLN A 21 -12.53 18.05 -5.54
CA GLN A 21 -12.56 17.54 -6.93
C GLN A 21 -11.34 17.97 -7.78
N ILE A 22 -10.63 19.01 -7.36
CA ILE A 22 -9.41 19.54 -7.99
C ILE A 22 -8.22 18.60 -7.73
N GLU A 23 -8.15 17.99 -6.55
CA GLU A 23 -7.16 16.97 -6.16
C GLU A 23 -7.38 15.65 -6.92
N TRP A 24 -8.63 15.27 -7.23
CA TRP A 24 -8.92 14.06 -8.03
C TRP A 24 -8.37 14.14 -9.46
N GLN A 25 -8.36 15.34 -10.06
CA GLN A 25 -7.75 15.54 -11.38
C GLN A 25 -6.23 15.60 -11.29
N LYS A 26 -5.67 16.21 -10.23
CA LYS A 26 -4.22 16.20 -9.97
C LYS A 26 -3.66 14.81 -9.61
N ALA A 27 -4.42 13.98 -8.90
CA ALA A 27 -4.08 12.58 -8.62
C ALA A 27 -4.15 11.68 -9.87
N LYS A 28 -4.78 12.17 -10.94
CA LYS A 28 -4.78 11.53 -12.26
C LYS A 28 -3.48 11.81 -13.03
N ASP A 29 -2.80 12.91 -12.70
CA ASP A 29 -1.45 13.19 -13.17
C ASP A 29 -0.42 12.29 -12.45
N LYS A 30 0.52 11.78 -13.24
CA LYS A 30 1.31 10.57 -12.99
C LYS A 30 2.30 10.59 -11.80
N ASP A 31 2.29 11.61 -10.94
CA ASP A 31 3.35 11.86 -9.97
C ASP A 31 2.91 11.92 -8.50
N TYR A 32 1.65 11.65 -8.18
CA TYR A 32 1.31 11.46 -6.77
C TYR A 32 1.87 10.10 -6.29
N PRO A 33 2.72 10.06 -5.24
CA PRO A 33 3.30 8.82 -4.77
C PRO A 33 2.17 7.89 -4.32
N ILE A 34 2.08 6.71 -4.94
CA ILE A 34 1.11 5.68 -4.52
C ILE A 34 1.43 5.36 -3.05
N PRO A 35 0.47 5.44 -2.12
CA PRO A 35 0.76 5.14 -0.73
C PRO A 35 1.28 3.70 -0.58
N PHE A 36 2.07 3.46 0.46
CA PHE A 36 2.43 2.10 0.85
C PHE A 36 1.16 1.36 1.29
N ILE A 37 0.79 0.29 0.58
CA ILE A 37 -0.36 -0.55 0.89
C ILE A 37 0.07 -2.01 0.88
N LEU A 38 -0.32 -2.76 1.90
CA LEU A 38 -0.23 -4.22 1.93
C LEU A 38 -1.64 -4.80 1.82
N TYR A 39 -1.85 -5.67 0.83
CA TYR A 39 -3.14 -6.31 0.61
C TYR A 39 -3.20 -7.66 1.32
N GLN A 40 -4.42 -8.12 1.61
CA GLN A 40 -4.67 -9.46 2.12
C GLN A 40 -4.09 -10.52 1.18
N ASN A 41 -3.55 -11.58 1.76
CA ASN A 41 -3.05 -12.72 1.02
C ASN A 41 -4.22 -13.44 0.33
N GLN A 42 -3.99 -14.04 -0.84
CA GLN A 42 -5.02 -14.77 -1.58
C GLN A 42 -4.50 -16.13 -2.07
N PRO A 43 -5.14 -17.24 -1.66
CA PRO A 43 -6.25 -17.34 -0.71
C PRO A 43 -5.83 -17.01 0.74
N ASN A 44 -6.77 -16.45 1.51
CA ASN A 44 -6.74 -16.37 2.98
C ASN A 44 -8.02 -17.05 3.48
N PRO A 45 -7.96 -18.25 4.12
CA PRO A 45 -6.76 -18.94 4.64
C PRO A 45 -5.79 -19.51 3.59
N TRP A 46 -4.49 -19.62 3.92
CA TRP A 46 -3.45 -20.20 3.05
C TRP A 46 -3.59 -21.73 3.00
N ILE A 47 -3.60 -22.28 1.78
CA ILE A 47 -3.71 -23.72 1.51
C ILE A 47 -2.33 -24.35 1.13
N SER A 48 -1.71 -23.90 0.03
CA SER A 48 -0.42 -24.43 -0.47
C SER A 48 0.50 -23.33 -1.00
N ASN A 49 -0.06 -22.36 -1.72
CA ASN A 49 0.58 -21.10 -2.03
C ASN A 49 -0.39 -19.96 -1.72
N THR A 50 0.15 -18.76 -1.59
CA THR A 50 -0.65 -17.55 -1.46
C THR A 50 0.05 -16.39 -2.15
N ILE A 51 -0.72 -15.46 -2.69
CA ILE A 51 -0.20 -14.25 -3.31
C ILE A 51 -0.41 -13.10 -2.34
N ILE A 52 0.67 -12.39 -2.01
CA ILE A 52 0.61 -11.13 -1.28
C ILE A 52 0.85 -9.99 -2.26
N ARG A 53 -0.12 -9.09 -2.37
CA ARG A 53 0.01 -7.87 -3.17
C ARG A 53 0.44 -6.71 -2.28
N PHE A 54 1.19 -5.77 -2.83
CA PHE A 54 1.57 -4.53 -2.15
C PHE A 54 1.95 -3.43 -3.14
N SER A 55 1.88 -2.18 -2.70
CA SER A 55 2.33 -1.00 -3.44
C SER A 55 3.48 -0.32 -2.71
N LEU A 56 4.42 0.24 -3.47
CA LEU A 56 5.54 1.01 -2.94
C LEU A 56 5.47 2.45 -3.46
N PRO A 57 5.71 3.47 -2.61
CA PRO A 57 5.64 4.86 -3.01
C PRO A 57 6.75 5.29 -3.97
N TYR A 58 7.90 4.65 -3.89
CA TYR A 58 9.04 4.87 -4.78
C TYR A 58 9.92 3.61 -4.84
N THR A 59 10.90 3.61 -5.74
CA THR A 59 11.85 2.52 -5.90
C THR A 59 12.70 2.40 -4.64
N MET A 60 12.67 1.24 -3.98
CA MET A 60 13.35 1.03 -2.70
C MET A 60 13.68 -0.44 -2.44
N GLU A 61 14.52 -0.67 -1.44
CA GLU A 61 14.64 -1.97 -0.79
C GLU A 61 13.40 -2.26 0.06
N ALA A 62 12.82 -3.43 -0.12
CA ALA A 62 11.67 -3.90 0.64
C ALA A 62 11.99 -5.22 1.34
N LYS A 63 11.40 -5.41 2.52
CA LYS A 63 11.54 -6.60 3.35
C LYS A 63 10.16 -7.14 3.69
N LEU A 64 9.84 -8.34 3.20
CA LEU A 64 8.63 -9.06 3.55
C LEU A 64 8.96 -10.12 4.61
N SER A 65 8.49 -9.88 5.83
CA SER A 65 8.60 -10.82 6.94
C SER A 65 7.26 -11.50 7.18
N ILE A 66 7.27 -12.83 7.26
CA ILE A 66 6.09 -13.64 7.56
C ILE A 66 6.27 -14.23 8.95
N TYR A 67 5.24 -14.06 9.78
CA TYR A 67 5.22 -14.55 11.15
C TYR A 67 4.08 -15.55 11.35
N ASP A 68 4.26 -16.49 12.27
CA ASP A 68 3.14 -17.28 12.79
C ASP A 68 2.36 -16.50 13.86
N VAL A 69 1.30 -17.11 14.38
CA VAL A 69 0.47 -16.52 15.45
C VAL A 69 1.21 -16.32 16.77
N THR A 70 2.37 -16.95 16.95
CA THR A 70 3.24 -16.79 18.12
C THR A 70 4.28 -15.68 17.95
N GLY A 71 4.36 -15.08 16.75
CA GLY A 71 5.36 -14.07 16.40
C GLY A 71 6.70 -14.65 15.93
N LYS A 72 6.81 -15.96 15.73
CA LYS A 72 8.02 -16.57 15.17
C LYS A 72 8.10 -16.27 13.67
N THR A 73 9.27 -15.84 13.20
CA THR A 73 9.50 -15.62 11.76
C THR A 73 9.52 -16.96 11.02
N ILE A 74 8.57 -17.15 10.10
CA ILE A 74 8.51 -18.31 9.21
C ILE A 74 9.36 -18.07 7.96
N LYS A 75 9.32 -16.85 7.41
CA LYS A 75 10.01 -16.51 6.15
C LYS A 75 10.43 -15.04 6.14
N LEU A 76 11.59 -14.78 5.54
CA LEU A 76 12.11 -13.45 5.32
C LEU A 76 12.53 -13.32 3.86
N LEU A 77 11.97 -12.34 3.15
CA LEU A 77 12.31 -12.03 1.77
C LEU A 77 12.82 -10.60 1.70
N LYS A 78 14.05 -10.42 1.22
CA LYS A 78 14.65 -9.12 0.93
C LYS A 78 14.68 -8.91 -0.58
N MET A 79 14.23 -7.77 -1.06
CA MET A 79 14.08 -7.48 -2.48
C MET A 79 14.34 -6.01 -2.77
N TYR A 80 14.93 -5.71 -3.93
CA TYR A 80 15.02 -4.36 -4.46
C TYR A 80 13.94 -4.19 -5.52
N LEU A 81 12.99 -3.28 -5.32
CA LEU A 81 11.81 -3.15 -6.15
C LEU A 81 11.69 -1.76 -6.74
N LYS A 82 11.46 -1.71 -8.06
CA LYS A 82 11.08 -0.48 -8.76
C LYS A 82 9.65 -0.08 -8.41
N GLN A 83 9.44 1.23 -8.26
CA GLN A 83 8.12 1.83 -8.08
C GLN A 83 7.16 1.28 -9.14
N ASP A 84 6.05 0.74 -8.66
CA ASP A 84 4.98 0.19 -9.48
C ASP A 84 3.68 0.30 -8.70
N ARG A 85 2.55 0.40 -9.40
CA ARG A 85 1.24 0.58 -8.77
C ARG A 85 0.89 -0.58 -7.86
N ILE A 86 1.07 -1.81 -8.33
CA ILE A 86 0.80 -3.03 -7.55
C ILE A 86 1.82 -4.10 -7.93
N ARG A 87 2.58 -4.56 -6.94
CA ARG A 87 3.45 -5.75 -7.03
C ARG A 87 2.78 -6.93 -6.34
N SER A 88 3.15 -8.14 -6.76
CA SER A 88 2.70 -9.38 -6.15
C SER A 88 3.89 -10.30 -5.86
N CYS A 89 3.92 -10.88 -4.66
CA CYS A 89 4.87 -11.91 -4.29
C CYS A 89 4.12 -13.24 -4.11
N LEU A 90 4.50 -14.25 -4.89
CA LEU A 90 4.01 -15.61 -4.72
C LEU A 90 4.80 -16.28 -3.59
N LEU A 91 4.08 -16.71 -2.56
CA LEU A 91 4.61 -17.49 -1.47
C LEU A 91 4.24 -18.95 -1.68
N ARG A 92 5.28 -19.76 -1.82
CA ARG A 92 5.23 -21.23 -1.71
C ARG A 92 5.88 -21.63 -0.39
#